data_AF-A0A0D6P242-F1
#
_entry.id   AF-A0A0D6P242-F1
#
_cell.length_a   1.000
_cell.length_b   1.000
_cell.length_c   1.000
_cell.angle_alpha   90.00
_cell.angle_beta   90.00
_cell.angle_gamma   90.00
#
_symmetry.space_group_name_H-M   'P 1'
#
loop_
_entity.id
_entity.type
_entity.pdbx_description
1 polymer ?
#
loop_
_entity_poly.entity_id
_entity_poly.type
_entity_poly.pdbx_seq_one_letter_code
_entity_poly.pdbx_strand_id
1 'polypeptide(L)'
;MSSRHRPQSEREQLELFRALPGDLAPRDAQDLMAYPFFSLAKTHRTTPIDFRMNDITIRVEAVPEHGMATIWDADVLIWAASQIVEARDAGIRTSRLMAATPYEILTFIGRGTSARDYHRLKAALDRLQSTTVATSLRQAAERRLHRFSWINEWTEHADRHGNPAGIDLIVPDWFYRAVLDDALVLTIDRTYFRLTGGLERWLYRLVRKHAGNQHAGWRFDFRHLHAKSASLSPFKRFAFELRDIVRRQPLPGYRLTIEYEAGRRELLAFVSARLSTGVCGQAVGTLVPSGTGEHVPSGTAGSCHREPKTPIPISKTVTYDTPNLDSNPKESNLLEVGHAPTLGITRGRGP
;
A
#
# COMPACT_ATOMS: atom_id res chain seq x y z
N MET A 1 -33.80 -11.24 -39.21
CA MET A 1 -32.53 -11.82 -38.74
C MET A 1 -32.06 -10.99 -37.56
N SER A 2 -32.16 -11.52 -36.34
CA SER A 2 -31.78 -10.79 -35.13
C SER A 2 -30.26 -10.86 -34.97
N SER A 3 -29.57 -9.74 -35.15
CA SER A 3 -28.14 -9.61 -34.90
C SER A 3 -27.88 -9.87 -33.42
N ARG A 4 -27.34 -11.06 -33.10
CA ARG A 4 -26.80 -11.34 -31.77
C ARG A 4 -25.66 -10.36 -31.52
N HIS A 5 -25.89 -9.35 -30.69
CA HIS A 5 -24.81 -8.59 -30.05
C HIS A 5 -23.98 -9.60 -29.25
N ARG A 6 -22.83 -10.00 -29.80
CA ARG A 6 -21.81 -10.69 -29.03
C ARG A 6 -21.33 -9.67 -27.99
N PRO A 7 -21.44 -9.96 -26.68
CA PRO A 7 -20.88 -9.05 -25.69
C PRO A 7 -19.39 -8.92 -25.99
N GLN A 8 -18.93 -7.70 -26.27
CA GLN A 8 -17.51 -7.42 -26.50
C GLN A 8 -16.74 -7.76 -25.23
N SER A 9 -15.60 -8.44 -25.36
CA SER A 9 -14.77 -8.79 -24.21
C SER A 9 -14.28 -7.52 -23.50
N GLU A 10 -13.98 -7.59 -22.20
CA GLU A 10 -13.42 -6.44 -21.45
C GLU A 10 -12.21 -5.85 -22.17
N ARG A 11 -11.36 -6.72 -22.71
CA ARG A 11 -10.17 -6.36 -23.49
C ARG A 11 -10.49 -5.54 -24.74
N GLU A 12 -11.55 -5.88 -25.48
CA GLU A 12 -11.95 -5.15 -26.71
C GLU A 12 -12.43 -3.72 -26.42
N GLN A 13 -12.82 -3.43 -25.18
CA GLN A 13 -13.31 -2.12 -24.75
C GLN A 13 -12.21 -1.21 -24.20
N LEU A 14 -11.01 -1.76 -23.94
CA LEU A 14 -9.90 -1.04 -23.32
C LEU A 14 -8.87 -0.59 -24.37
N GLU A 15 -8.47 0.68 -24.29
CA GLU A 15 -7.31 1.18 -25.05
C GLU A 15 -6.02 0.60 -24.48
N LEU A 16 -5.03 0.31 -25.34
CA LEU A 16 -3.74 -0.23 -24.92
C LEU A 16 -2.85 0.86 -24.32
N PHE A 17 -2.41 0.68 -23.07
CA PHE A 17 -1.38 1.51 -22.44
C PHE A 17 -0.03 0.80 -22.48
N ARG A 18 0.94 1.35 -23.21
CA ARG A 18 2.30 0.79 -23.28
C ARG A 18 3.15 1.31 -22.13
N ALA A 19 3.95 0.41 -21.56
CA ALA A 19 4.95 0.71 -20.56
C ALA A 19 5.82 1.90 -20.99
N LEU A 20 6.01 2.86 -20.07
CA LEU A 20 6.91 3.98 -20.28
C LEU A 20 8.37 3.52 -20.11
N PRO A 21 9.29 4.01 -20.95
CA PRO A 21 10.71 3.80 -20.74
C PRO A 21 11.24 4.73 -19.64
N GLY A 22 12.35 4.34 -19.00
CA GLY A 22 13.11 5.23 -18.13
C GLY A 22 13.19 4.77 -16.67
N ASP A 23 13.77 5.65 -15.87
CA ASP A 23 14.06 5.42 -14.45
C ASP A 23 12.90 6.00 -13.59
N LEU A 24 11.82 5.22 -13.47
CA LEU A 24 10.63 5.65 -12.74
C LEU A 24 10.77 5.43 -11.23
N ALA A 25 10.34 6.39 -10.42
CA ALA A 25 10.36 6.24 -8.97
C ALA A 25 9.27 5.23 -8.54
N PRO A 26 9.61 4.14 -7.81
CA PRO A 26 8.63 3.11 -7.48
C PRO A 26 7.46 3.63 -6.63
N ARG A 27 6.25 3.21 -6.97
CA ARG A 27 4.98 3.57 -6.34
C ARG A 27 4.25 2.33 -5.87
N ASP A 28 3.84 2.29 -4.60
CA ASP A 28 3.06 1.20 -4.01
C ASP A 28 1.70 1.73 -3.53
N ALA A 29 0.66 0.90 -3.65
CA ALA A 29 -0.69 1.24 -3.22
C ALA A 29 -0.82 1.03 -1.70
N GLN A 30 -1.22 2.07 -0.98
CA GLN A 30 -1.22 2.09 0.49
C GLN A 30 -2.06 0.99 1.14
N ASP A 31 -3.18 0.61 0.51
CA ASP A 31 -4.02 -0.48 1.01
C ASP A 31 -3.27 -1.79 1.13
N LEU A 32 -2.33 -2.03 0.22
CA LEU A 32 -1.56 -3.26 0.14
C LEU A 32 -0.42 -3.32 1.17
N MET A 33 -0.16 -2.22 1.88
CA MET A 33 1.03 -2.06 2.72
C MET A 33 0.82 -2.47 4.18
N ALA A 34 -0.41 -2.42 4.70
CA ALA A 34 -0.70 -2.71 6.11
C ALA A 34 -1.30 -4.09 6.38
N TYR A 35 -1.82 -4.74 5.35
CA TYR A 35 -2.68 -5.91 5.50
C TYR A 35 -2.07 -7.15 4.82
N PRO A 36 -2.35 -8.36 5.33
CA PRO A 36 -1.72 -9.59 4.86
C PRO A 36 -2.38 -10.13 3.59
N PHE A 37 -2.16 -9.44 2.48
CA PHE A 37 -2.70 -9.80 1.17
C PHE A 37 -1.89 -10.88 0.43
N PHE A 38 -0.65 -11.11 0.86
CA PHE A 38 0.32 -11.97 0.18
C PHE A 38 0.95 -12.97 1.15
N SER A 39 1.33 -14.14 0.63
CA SER A 39 2.18 -15.07 1.38
C SER A 39 3.57 -14.46 1.63
N LEU A 40 4.05 -14.54 2.88
CA LEU A 40 5.40 -14.11 3.26
C LEU A 40 6.47 -15.18 3.02
N ALA A 41 6.08 -16.41 2.67
CA ALA A 41 6.99 -17.50 2.37
C ALA A 41 7.19 -17.64 0.86
N LYS A 42 8.41 -18.05 0.45
CA LYS A 42 8.70 -18.42 -0.95
C LYS A 42 8.16 -19.80 -1.33
N THR A 43 7.77 -20.58 -0.33
CA THR A 43 7.25 -21.94 -0.51
C THR A 43 5.83 -21.89 -1.03
N HIS A 44 5.48 -22.87 -1.87
CA HIS A 44 4.12 -23.07 -2.34
C HIS A 44 3.14 -23.17 -1.16
N ARG A 45 2.15 -22.27 -1.12
CA ARG A 45 1.15 -22.18 -0.05
C ARG A 45 -0.25 -22.26 -0.65
N THR A 46 -1.05 -23.22 -0.19
CA THR A 46 -2.48 -23.35 -0.50
C THR A 46 -3.36 -23.08 0.71
N THR A 47 -2.81 -23.17 1.91
CA THR A 47 -3.51 -22.79 3.15
C THR A 47 -3.92 -21.33 3.08
N PRO A 48 -5.23 -21.01 3.21
CA PRO A 48 -5.71 -19.64 3.12
C PRO A 48 -5.05 -18.70 4.14
N ILE A 49 -5.07 -17.40 3.85
CA ILE A 49 -4.92 -16.37 4.88
C ILE A 49 -6.34 -16.06 5.34
N ASP A 50 -6.64 -16.28 6.61
CA ASP A 50 -7.88 -15.80 7.25
C ASP A 50 -7.48 -14.80 8.34
N PHE A 51 -7.64 -13.51 8.01
CA PHE A 51 -7.25 -12.40 8.84
C PHE A 51 -8.48 -11.65 9.34
N ARG A 52 -8.53 -11.44 10.66
CA ARG A 52 -9.54 -10.63 11.33
C ARG A 52 -8.86 -9.72 12.35
N MET A 53 -9.06 -8.42 12.22
CA MET A 53 -8.57 -7.44 13.18
C MET A 53 -9.49 -6.22 13.13
N ASN A 54 -9.96 -5.78 14.30
CA ASN A 54 -11.00 -4.75 14.42
C ASN A 54 -12.23 -5.14 13.57
N ASP A 55 -12.77 -4.21 12.78
CA ASP A 55 -13.89 -4.46 11.86
C ASP A 55 -13.45 -4.96 10.47
N ILE A 56 -12.16 -5.27 10.29
CA ILE A 56 -11.59 -5.64 8.99
C ILE A 56 -11.39 -7.16 8.94
N THR A 57 -11.90 -7.72 7.86
CA THR A 57 -11.77 -9.13 7.49
C THR A 57 -11.13 -9.25 6.12
N ILE A 58 -10.15 -10.13 6.00
CA ILE A 58 -9.45 -10.43 4.76
C ILE A 58 -9.30 -11.95 4.67
N ARG A 59 -9.77 -12.51 3.56
CA ARG A 59 -9.56 -13.91 3.21
C ARG A 59 -8.83 -13.97 1.88
N VAL A 60 -7.68 -14.65 1.85
CA VAL A 60 -6.90 -14.88 0.63
C VAL A 60 -6.84 -16.38 0.36
N GLU A 61 -7.27 -16.77 -0.82
CA GLU A 61 -7.41 -18.15 -1.26
C GLU A 61 -6.58 -18.38 -2.52
N ALA A 62 -6.05 -19.58 -2.67
CA ALA A 62 -5.18 -19.96 -3.76
C ALA A 62 -5.65 -21.26 -4.41
N VAL A 63 -5.39 -21.40 -5.70
CA VAL A 63 -5.59 -22.67 -6.40
C VAL A 63 -4.42 -23.62 -6.12
N PRO A 64 -4.64 -24.94 -6.00
CA PRO A 64 -3.58 -25.91 -5.72
C PRO A 64 -2.44 -25.95 -6.74
N GLU A 65 -2.70 -25.59 -8.00
CA GLU A 65 -1.73 -25.70 -9.10
C GLU A 65 -0.65 -24.61 -9.07
N HIS A 66 -1.03 -23.38 -8.76
CA HIS A 66 -0.10 -22.24 -8.75
C HIS A 66 0.32 -21.83 -7.33
N GLY A 67 -0.53 -22.10 -6.34
CA GLY A 67 -0.37 -21.59 -4.98
C GLY A 67 -0.66 -20.10 -4.86
N MET A 68 -0.53 -19.59 -3.64
CA MET A 68 -0.86 -18.21 -3.30
C MET A 68 0.18 -17.22 -3.79
N ALA A 69 -0.28 -16.07 -4.30
CA ALA A 69 0.56 -14.92 -4.60
C ALA A 69 1.40 -14.55 -3.37
N THR A 70 2.69 -14.40 -3.59
CA THR A 70 3.69 -14.10 -2.57
C THR A 70 4.02 -12.61 -2.57
N ILE A 71 4.65 -12.14 -1.49
CA ILE A 71 5.04 -10.74 -1.38
C ILE A 71 6.08 -10.30 -2.43
N TRP A 72 6.73 -11.23 -3.13
CA TRP A 72 7.59 -10.90 -4.28
C TRP A 72 6.78 -10.72 -5.57
N ASP A 73 5.60 -11.36 -5.68
CA ASP A 73 4.72 -11.18 -6.84
C ASP A 73 4.09 -9.78 -6.83
N ALA A 74 3.94 -9.18 -5.65
CA ALA A 74 3.52 -7.78 -5.48
C ALA A 74 4.44 -6.77 -6.21
N ASP A 75 5.67 -7.17 -6.55
CA ASP A 75 6.61 -6.32 -7.31
C ASP A 75 6.06 -5.96 -8.68
N VAL A 76 5.28 -6.85 -9.30
CA VAL A 76 4.58 -6.59 -10.57
C VAL A 76 3.51 -5.50 -10.39
N LEU A 77 2.81 -5.50 -9.25
CA LEU A 77 1.81 -4.47 -8.95
C LEU A 77 2.47 -3.12 -8.65
N ILE A 78 3.63 -3.11 -7.98
CA ILE A 78 4.43 -1.89 -7.77
C ILE A 78 4.89 -1.34 -9.12
N TRP A 79 5.35 -2.19 -10.04
CA TRP A 79 5.67 -1.78 -11.41
C TRP A 79 4.44 -1.17 -12.11
N ALA A 80 3.30 -1.86 -12.09
CA ALA A 80 2.09 -1.38 -12.76
C ALA A 80 1.63 -0.03 -12.21
N ALA A 81 1.61 0.13 -10.88
CA ALA A 81 1.28 1.39 -10.23
C ALA A 81 2.24 2.52 -10.62
N SER A 82 3.54 2.23 -10.68
CA SER A 82 4.56 3.21 -11.06
C SER A 82 4.36 3.73 -12.48
N GLN A 83 4.04 2.83 -13.42
CA GLN A 83 3.77 3.22 -14.81
C GLN A 83 2.51 4.07 -14.95
N ILE A 84 1.43 3.69 -14.27
CA ILE A 84 0.16 4.44 -14.32
C ILE A 84 0.33 5.84 -13.71
N VAL A 85 0.99 5.94 -12.55
CA VAL A 85 1.23 7.22 -11.87
C VAL A 85 2.09 8.13 -12.74
N GLU A 86 3.20 7.64 -13.27
CA GLU A 86 4.08 8.46 -14.11
C GLU A 86 3.36 8.94 -15.38
N ALA A 87 2.65 8.03 -16.06
CA ALA A 87 1.90 8.41 -17.26
C ALA A 87 0.84 9.47 -16.96
N ARG A 88 0.09 9.31 -15.86
CA ARG A 88 -0.89 10.31 -15.41
C ARG A 88 -0.21 11.65 -15.13
N ASP A 89 0.91 11.66 -14.39
CA ASP A 89 1.64 12.89 -14.02
C ASP A 89 2.22 13.59 -15.25
N ALA A 90 2.59 12.83 -16.28
CA ALA A 90 3.01 13.33 -17.58
C ALA A 90 1.86 13.74 -18.52
N GLY A 91 0.59 13.61 -18.09
CA GLY A 91 -0.59 13.89 -18.92
C GLY A 91 -0.81 12.87 -20.05
N ILE A 92 -0.15 11.72 -19.99
CA ILE A 92 -0.32 10.60 -20.92
C ILE A 92 -1.55 9.81 -20.52
N ARG A 93 -2.41 9.49 -21.50
CA ARG A 93 -3.59 8.67 -21.25
C ARG A 93 -3.18 7.27 -20.76
N THR A 94 -3.71 6.88 -19.62
CA THR A 94 -3.51 5.57 -19.00
C THR A 94 -4.68 4.63 -19.28
N SER A 95 -4.45 3.33 -19.08
CA SER A 95 -5.46 2.28 -19.20
C SER A 95 -5.15 1.11 -18.27
N ARG A 96 -6.18 0.31 -17.99
CA ARG A 96 -6.06 -0.96 -17.27
C ARG A 96 -5.39 -2.05 -18.10
N LEU A 97 -5.52 -1.98 -19.42
CA LEU A 97 -4.84 -2.88 -20.35
C LEU A 97 -3.42 -2.35 -20.58
N MET A 98 -2.46 -2.99 -19.94
CA MET A 98 -1.05 -2.61 -19.98
C MET A 98 -0.26 -3.57 -20.86
N ALA A 99 0.64 -3.04 -21.70
CA ALA A 99 1.58 -3.80 -22.51
C ALA A 99 3.02 -3.49 -22.15
N ALA A 100 3.84 -4.52 -21.97
CA ALA A 100 5.26 -4.39 -21.67
C ALA A 100 6.05 -5.59 -22.18
N THR A 101 7.36 -5.45 -22.28
CA THR A 101 8.27 -6.59 -22.44
C THR A 101 8.60 -7.20 -21.06
N PRO A 102 8.91 -8.51 -20.99
CA PRO A 102 9.44 -9.11 -19.76
C PRO A 102 10.68 -8.38 -19.24
N TYR A 103 11.52 -7.89 -20.15
CA TYR A 103 12.74 -7.14 -19.85
C TYR A 103 12.45 -5.85 -19.07
N GLU A 104 11.45 -5.07 -19.50
CA GLU A 104 11.06 -3.81 -18.83
C GLU A 104 10.56 -4.07 -17.40
N ILE A 105 9.69 -5.06 -17.22
CA ILE A 105 9.17 -5.41 -15.89
C ILE A 105 10.34 -5.85 -14.98
N LEU A 106 11.13 -6.83 -15.41
CA LEU A 106 12.19 -7.43 -14.60
C LEU A 106 13.29 -6.45 -14.24
N THR A 107 13.70 -5.60 -15.19
CA THR A 107 14.72 -4.57 -14.96
C THR A 107 14.22 -3.56 -13.93
N PHE A 108 12.97 -3.11 -14.03
CA PHE A 108 12.37 -2.19 -13.07
C PHE A 108 12.35 -2.76 -11.64
N ILE A 109 11.94 -4.02 -11.48
CA ILE A 109 11.88 -4.68 -10.17
C ILE A 109 13.23 -5.26 -9.70
N GLY A 110 14.34 -4.88 -10.36
CA GLY A 110 15.70 -5.25 -9.97
C GLY A 110 16.00 -6.75 -10.06
N ARG A 111 15.39 -7.46 -11.02
CA ARG A 111 15.61 -8.89 -11.28
C ARG A 111 16.50 -9.12 -12.50
N GLY A 112 17.08 -10.31 -12.57
CA GLY A 112 17.81 -10.75 -13.75
C GLY A 112 16.86 -10.94 -14.94
N THR A 113 17.45 -10.98 -16.14
CA THR A 113 16.73 -11.14 -17.41
C THR A 113 17.04 -12.47 -18.08
N SER A 114 17.38 -13.48 -17.27
CA SER A 114 17.63 -14.83 -17.76
C SER A 114 16.32 -15.54 -18.12
N ALA A 115 16.40 -16.61 -18.92
CA ALA A 115 15.24 -17.47 -19.19
C ALA A 115 14.58 -17.99 -17.90
N ARG A 116 15.37 -18.24 -16.84
CA ARG A 116 14.84 -18.63 -15.53
C ARG A 116 14.00 -17.53 -14.89
N ASP A 117 14.45 -16.28 -14.99
CA ASP A 117 13.73 -15.14 -14.42
C ASP A 117 12.45 -14.85 -15.23
N TYR A 118 12.46 -15.11 -16.53
CA TYR A 118 11.27 -15.00 -17.38
C TYR A 118 10.21 -16.03 -16.98
N HIS A 119 10.61 -17.30 -16.79
CA HIS A 119 9.68 -18.33 -16.27
C HIS A 119 9.14 -17.98 -14.88
N ARG A 120 9.95 -17.36 -14.02
CA ARG A 120 9.51 -16.89 -12.70
C ARG A 120 8.49 -15.76 -12.79
N LEU A 121 8.65 -14.85 -13.75
CA LEU A 121 7.67 -13.80 -14.03
C LEU A 121 6.34 -14.41 -14.48
N LYS A 122 6.35 -15.37 -15.42
CA LYS A 122 5.13 -16.08 -15.84
C LYS A 122 4.42 -16.74 -14.64
N ALA A 123 5.17 -17.49 -13.83
CA ALA A 123 4.62 -18.11 -12.64
C ALA A 123 4.10 -17.09 -11.60
N ALA A 124 4.67 -15.89 -11.54
CA ALA A 124 4.15 -14.80 -10.70
C ALA A 124 2.82 -14.26 -11.23
N LEU A 125 2.70 -14.07 -12.55
CA LEU A 125 1.45 -13.66 -13.20
C LEU A 125 0.35 -14.71 -13.00
N ASP A 126 0.66 -16.01 -13.14
CA ASP A 126 -0.28 -17.10 -12.84
C ASP A 126 -0.78 -17.07 -11.40
N ARG A 127 0.13 -16.87 -10.42
CA ARG A 127 -0.25 -16.74 -9.00
C ARG A 127 -1.09 -15.49 -8.75
N LEU A 128 -0.75 -14.35 -9.36
CA LEU A 128 -1.50 -13.10 -9.21
C LEU A 128 -2.91 -13.20 -9.80
N GLN A 129 -3.07 -13.88 -10.93
CA GLN A 129 -4.37 -14.10 -11.56
C GLN A 129 -5.23 -15.10 -10.78
N SER A 130 -4.62 -16.20 -10.30
CA SER A 130 -5.37 -17.28 -9.65
C SER A 130 -5.60 -17.10 -8.14
N THR A 131 -4.91 -16.16 -7.49
CA THR A 131 -5.15 -15.83 -6.08
C THR A 131 -6.40 -14.97 -5.95
N THR A 132 -7.39 -15.43 -5.17
CA THR A 132 -8.62 -14.70 -4.88
C THR A 132 -8.57 -14.06 -3.51
N VAL A 133 -8.97 -12.79 -3.44
CA VAL A 133 -9.07 -12.03 -2.19
C VAL A 133 -10.55 -11.70 -1.95
N ALA A 134 -11.00 -11.86 -0.71
CA ALA A 134 -12.27 -11.34 -0.21
C ALA A 134 -12.01 -10.43 0.98
N THR A 135 -12.44 -9.17 0.94
CA THR A 135 -12.19 -8.22 2.02
C THR A 135 -13.34 -7.24 2.28
N SER A 136 -13.48 -6.83 3.54
CA SER A 136 -14.34 -5.71 3.96
C SER A 136 -13.62 -4.35 3.94
N LEU A 137 -12.32 -4.31 3.57
CA LEU A 137 -11.55 -3.07 3.46
C LEU A 137 -12.28 -2.08 2.53
N ARG A 138 -12.43 -0.83 2.97
CA ARG A 138 -13.23 0.24 2.32
C ARG A 138 -14.73 -0.02 2.15
N GLN A 139 -15.24 -1.20 2.54
CA GLN A 139 -16.66 -1.57 2.46
C GLN A 139 -17.31 -1.84 3.83
N ALA A 140 -16.64 -1.47 4.93
CA ALA A 140 -17.10 -1.75 6.30
C ALA A 140 -18.51 -1.19 6.60
N ALA A 141 -18.86 -0.03 6.02
CA ALA A 141 -20.20 0.56 6.17
C ALA A 141 -21.30 -0.20 5.41
N GLU A 142 -20.95 -0.90 4.33
CA GLU A 142 -21.91 -1.53 3.42
C GLU A 142 -22.16 -3.02 3.73
N ARG A 143 -21.48 -3.58 4.74
CA ARG A 143 -21.50 -5.02 5.10
C ARG A 143 -21.28 -5.95 3.90
N ARG A 144 -20.62 -5.46 2.85
CA ARG A 144 -20.30 -6.21 1.64
C ARG A 144 -18.83 -6.60 1.66
N LEU A 145 -18.54 -7.80 1.16
CA LEU A 145 -17.18 -8.21 0.86
C LEU A 145 -16.90 -7.93 -0.61
N HIS A 146 -15.83 -7.18 -0.86
CA HIS A 146 -15.27 -7.02 -2.19
C HIS A 146 -14.41 -8.25 -2.52
N ARG A 147 -14.65 -8.87 -3.67
CA ARG A 147 -13.88 -10.03 -4.14
C ARG A 147 -13.16 -9.70 -5.44
N PHE A 148 -11.87 -10.06 -5.52
CA PHE A 148 -11.04 -9.77 -6.69
C PHE A 148 -9.84 -10.71 -6.79
N SER A 149 -9.24 -10.78 -7.98
CA SER A 149 -7.87 -11.25 -8.21
C SER A 149 -6.93 -10.06 -8.43
N TRP A 150 -5.61 -10.26 -8.35
CA TRP A 150 -4.65 -9.16 -8.54
C TRP A 150 -4.45 -8.77 -10.01
N ILE A 151 -4.71 -9.71 -10.92
CA ILE A 151 -4.69 -9.55 -12.37
C ILE A 151 -5.95 -10.21 -12.91
N ASN A 152 -6.70 -9.51 -13.78
CA ASN A 152 -7.90 -10.06 -14.41
C ASN A 152 -7.51 -11.02 -15.54
N GLU A 153 -6.60 -10.57 -16.39
CA GLU A 153 -6.14 -11.28 -17.58
C GLU A 153 -4.66 -10.99 -17.80
N TRP A 154 -3.90 -11.97 -18.28
CA TRP A 154 -2.59 -11.72 -18.89
C TRP A 154 -2.37 -12.65 -20.08
N THR A 155 -1.64 -12.18 -21.08
CA THR A 155 -1.29 -12.92 -22.29
C THR A 155 0.16 -12.66 -22.67
N GLU A 156 0.86 -13.69 -23.12
CA GLU A 156 2.19 -13.56 -23.70
C GLU A 156 2.15 -13.52 -25.22
N HIS A 157 3.03 -12.70 -25.79
CA HIS A 157 3.30 -12.65 -27.21
C HIS A 157 4.68 -13.24 -27.46
N ALA A 158 4.76 -14.13 -28.44
CA ALA A 158 6.03 -14.59 -28.99
C ALA A 158 6.28 -13.88 -30.33
N ASP A 159 7.55 -13.57 -30.61
CA ASP A 159 7.95 -13.15 -31.96
C ASP A 159 7.85 -14.34 -32.94
N ARG A 160 8.14 -14.07 -34.22
CA ARG A 160 8.15 -15.09 -35.28
C ARG A 160 9.18 -16.21 -35.07
N HIS A 161 10.12 -16.02 -34.15
CA HIS A 161 11.19 -16.96 -33.79
C HIS A 161 10.92 -17.67 -32.46
N GLY A 162 9.77 -17.41 -31.81
CA GLY A 162 9.40 -18.02 -30.54
C GLY A 162 9.97 -17.32 -29.30
N ASN A 163 10.64 -16.17 -29.44
CA ASN A 163 11.15 -15.42 -28.28
C ASN A 163 10.01 -14.62 -27.62
N PRO A 164 10.00 -14.47 -26.29
CA PRO A 164 9.02 -13.62 -25.60
C PRO A 164 9.13 -12.16 -26.07
N ALA A 165 8.17 -11.70 -26.86
CA ALA A 165 8.13 -10.37 -27.46
C ALA A 165 7.35 -9.36 -26.62
N GLY A 166 6.40 -9.83 -25.82
CA GLY A 166 5.57 -8.95 -24.98
C GLY A 166 4.68 -9.71 -24.01
N ILE A 167 4.18 -8.97 -23.04
CA ILE A 167 3.17 -9.36 -22.08
C ILE A 167 2.12 -8.26 -22.10
N ASP A 168 0.87 -8.65 -22.29
CA ASP A 168 -0.26 -7.78 -21.99
C ASP A 168 -0.93 -8.26 -20.72
N LEU A 169 -1.37 -7.33 -19.88
CA LEU A 169 -2.11 -7.63 -18.66
C LEU A 169 -3.22 -6.62 -18.42
N ILE A 170 -4.32 -7.09 -17.85
CA ILE A 170 -5.44 -6.25 -17.42
C ILE A 170 -5.41 -6.20 -15.90
N VAL A 171 -5.10 -5.02 -15.35
CA VAL A 171 -5.22 -4.80 -13.91
C VAL A 171 -6.70 -4.62 -13.50
N PRO A 172 -7.08 -5.04 -12.28
CA PRO A 172 -8.43 -4.85 -11.78
C PRO A 172 -8.80 -3.36 -11.70
N ASP A 173 -10.08 -3.08 -11.96
CA ASP A 173 -10.63 -1.72 -11.91
C ASP A 173 -10.43 -1.03 -10.56
N TRP A 174 -10.63 -1.75 -9.45
CA TRP A 174 -10.40 -1.20 -8.10
C TRP A 174 -8.94 -0.77 -7.90
N PHE A 175 -7.98 -1.54 -8.41
CA PHE A 175 -6.55 -1.25 -8.27
C PHE A 175 -6.19 -0.02 -9.10
N TYR A 176 -6.66 0.01 -10.35
CA TYR A 176 -6.45 1.15 -11.24
C TYR A 176 -7.02 2.45 -10.64
N ARG A 177 -8.25 2.42 -10.13
CA ARG A 177 -8.86 3.59 -9.46
C ARG A 177 -8.07 4.01 -8.22
N ALA A 178 -7.63 3.05 -7.40
CA ALA A 178 -6.82 3.35 -6.21
C ALA A 178 -5.47 3.97 -6.56
N VAL A 179 -4.85 3.55 -7.68
CA VAL A 179 -3.57 4.10 -8.14
C VAL A 179 -3.73 5.49 -8.76
N LEU A 180 -4.85 5.78 -9.39
CA LEU A 180 -5.12 7.12 -9.93
C LEU A 180 -5.38 8.18 -8.83
N ASP A 181 -5.80 7.74 -7.64
CA ASP A 181 -5.96 8.62 -6.47
C ASP A 181 -4.61 8.80 -5.76
N ASP A 182 -4.04 10.00 -5.86
CA ASP A 182 -2.76 10.36 -5.24
C ASP A 182 -2.72 10.16 -3.73
N ALA A 183 -3.85 10.31 -3.06
CA ALA A 183 -3.91 10.13 -1.61
C ALA A 183 -3.62 8.68 -1.20
N LEU A 184 -3.72 7.71 -2.13
CA LEU A 184 -3.65 6.28 -1.87
C LEU A 184 -2.37 5.62 -2.40
N VAL A 185 -1.42 6.40 -2.90
CA VAL A 185 -0.14 5.90 -3.41
C VAL A 185 1.03 6.46 -2.59
N LEU A 186 2.03 5.62 -2.31
CA LEU A 186 3.28 6.07 -1.71
C LEU A 186 4.47 5.74 -2.61
N THR A 187 5.36 6.72 -2.76
CA THR A 187 6.70 6.47 -3.28
C THR A 187 7.44 5.52 -2.35
N ILE A 188 8.19 4.55 -2.88
CA ILE A 188 9.07 3.68 -2.08
C ILE A 188 10.51 3.79 -2.57
N ASP A 189 11.46 3.51 -1.68
CA ASP A 189 12.89 3.48 -2.01
C ASP A 189 13.16 2.27 -2.93
N ARG A 190 13.80 2.50 -4.08
CA ARG A 190 14.08 1.43 -5.06
C ARG A 190 14.87 0.27 -4.49
N THR A 191 15.68 0.51 -3.47
CA THR A 191 16.45 -0.53 -2.80
C THR A 191 15.56 -1.55 -2.07
N TYR A 192 14.26 -1.28 -1.91
CA TYR A 192 13.22 -2.24 -1.52
C TYR A 192 13.32 -3.55 -2.29
N PHE A 193 13.55 -3.49 -3.61
CA PHE A 193 13.59 -4.70 -4.44
C PHE A 193 14.73 -5.65 -4.06
N ARG A 194 15.78 -5.16 -3.37
CA ARG A 194 16.89 -5.97 -2.87
C ARG A 194 16.57 -6.75 -1.59
N LEU A 195 15.46 -6.45 -0.92
CA LEU A 195 15.04 -7.17 0.30
C LEU A 195 14.73 -8.64 -0.04
N THR A 196 15.39 -9.55 0.69
CA THR A 196 15.38 -10.99 0.33
C THR A 196 14.39 -11.81 1.16
N GLY A 197 14.04 -11.35 2.36
CA GLY A 197 13.09 -12.00 3.27
C GLY A 197 11.66 -11.48 3.10
N GLY A 198 10.66 -12.36 3.22
CA GLY A 198 9.26 -11.95 3.10
C GLY A 198 8.78 -11.10 4.27
N LEU A 199 9.21 -11.42 5.50
CA LEU A 199 8.95 -10.60 6.67
C LEU A 199 9.59 -9.21 6.56
N GLU A 200 10.81 -9.12 6.00
CA GLU A 200 11.49 -7.84 5.75
C GLU A 200 10.71 -6.96 4.78
N ARG A 201 10.23 -7.53 3.67
CA ARG A 201 9.45 -6.81 2.66
C ARG A 201 8.11 -6.35 3.21
N TRP A 202 7.43 -7.19 3.97
CA TRP A 202 6.18 -6.83 4.63
C TRP A 202 6.41 -5.71 5.64
N LEU A 203 7.45 -5.83 6.47
CA LEU A 203 7.76 -4.84 7.49
C LEU A 203 8.12 -3.50 6.87
N TYR A 204 8.89 -3.49 5.76
CA TYR A 204 9.18 -2.26 5.03
C TYR A 204 7.91 -1.53 4.60
N ARG A 205 6.94 -2.25 4.01
CA ARG A 205 5.67 -1.66 3.55
C ARG A 205 4.85 -1.13 4.73
N LEU A 206 4.76 -1.91 5.81
CA LEU A 206 4.08 -1.48 7.04
C LEU A 206 4.72 -0.21 7.60
N VAL A 207 6.04 -0.21 7.76
CA VAL A 207 6.81 0.95 8.23
C VAL A 207 6.60 2.15 7.33
N ARG A 208 6.71 1.99 6.00
CA ARG A 208 6.50 3.10 5.05
C ARG A 208 5.11 3.71 5.17
N LYS A 209 4.06 2.89 5.34
CA LYS A 209 2.70 3.38 5.53
C LYS A 209 2.55 4.20 6.82
N HIS A 210 3.17 3.75 7.91
CA HIS A 210 3.00 4.34 9.24
C HIS A 210 4.06 5.41 9.60
N ALA A 211 5.17 5.49 8.85
CA ALA A 211 6.26 6.40 9.17
C ALA A 211 5.91 7.86 8.95
N GLY A 212 5.06 8.18 7.97
CA GLY A 212 4.46 9.51 7.75
C GLY A 212 5.35 10.72 8.10
N ASN A 213 4.74 11.78 8.66
CA ASN A 213 5.46 12.92 9.25
C ASN A 213 5.64 12.75 10.78
N GLN A 214 5.69 11.52 11.28
CA GLN A 214 5.83 11.30 12.72
C GLN A 214 7.29 11.41 13.15
N HIS A 215 7.72 12.63 13.48
CA HIS A 215 9.09 12.92 13.92
C HIS A 215 9.52 12.10 15.15
N ALA A 216 8.59 11.76 16.04
CA ALA A 216 8.84 10.94 17.23
C ALA A 216 8.90 9.41 16.95
N GLY A 217 8.70 9.00 15.69
CA GLY A 217 8.60 7.60 15.31
C GLY A 217 7.29 6.94 15.70
N TRP A 218 7.13 5.69 15.27
CA TRP A 218 5.96 4.86 15.57
C TRP A 218 6.38 3.58 16.30
N ARG A 219 5.48 3.03 17.12
CA ARG A 219 5.70 1.81 17.91
C ARG A 219 4.67 0.74 17.57
N PHE A 220 5.12 -0.50 17.43
CA PHE A 220 4.25 -1.67 17.39
C PHE A 220 4.70 -2.73 18.38
N ASP A 221 3.75 -3.27 19.13
CA ASP A 221 3.97 -4.48 19.90
C ASP A 221 4.26 -5.69 18.99
N PHE A 222 5.22 -6.53 19.39
CA PHE A 222 5.61 -7.71 18.63
C PHE A 222 4.45 -8.69 18.39
N ARG A 223 3.55 -8.87 19.38
CA ARG A 223 2.38 -9.76 19.22
C ARG A 223 1.39 -9.17 18.23
N HIS A 224 1.18 -7.86 18.28
CA HIS A 224 0.38 -7.16 17.29
C HIS A 224 0.94 -7.33 15.88
N LEU A 225 2.26 -7.17 15.68
CA LEU A 225 2.91 -7.40 14.38
C LEU A 225 2.75 -8.85 13.91
N HIS A 226 2.88 -9.83 14.80
CA HIS A 226 2.70 -11.23 14.45
C HIS A 226 1.28 -11.49 13.94
N ALA A 227 0.26 -10.97 14.64
CA ALA A 227 -1.12 -11.04 14.19
C ALA A 227 -1.35 -10.30 12.86
N LYS A 228 -0.84 -9.06 12.74
CA LYS A 228 -0.99 -8.21 11.54
C LYS A 228 -0.33 -8.83 10.29
N SER A 229 0.77 -9.56 10.47
CA SER A 229 1.49 -10.23 9.37
C SER A 229 0.78 -11.46 8.81
N ALA A 230 -0.16 -12.04 9.56
CA ALA A 230 -0.73 -13.37 9.32
C ALA A 230 0.33 -14.45 8.99
N SER A 231 1.51 -14.35 9.62
CA SER A 231 2.58 -15.31 9.47
C SER A 231 2.18 -16.66 10.07
N LEU A 232 2.45 -17.75 9.33
CA LEU A 232 2.28 -19.12 9.81
C LEU A 232 3.38 -19.55 10.79
N SER A 233 4.48 -18.78 10.89
CA SER A 233 5.56 -19.10 11.80
C SER A 233 5.10 -18.94 13.26
N PRO A 234 5.50 -19.84 14.17
CA PRO A 234 5.25 -19.65 15.59
C PRO A 234 5.82 -18.32 16.09
N PHE A 235 5.15 -17.67 17.04
CA PHE A 235 5.54 -16.35 17.54
C PHE A 235 7.02 -16.26 17.95
N LYS A 236 7.58 -17.29 18.60
CA LYS A 236 9.00 -17.30 18.99
C LYS A 236 9.94 -17.15 17.78
N ARG A 237 9.62 -17.83 16.67
CA ARG A 237 10.38 -17.74 15.43
C ARG A 237 10.19 -16.38 14.76
N PHE A 238 8.95 -15.89 14.70
CA PHE A 238 8.65 -14.55 14.20
C PHE A 238 9.43 -13.46 14.95
N ALA A 239 9.40 -13.51 16.30
CA ALA A 239 10.12 -12.56 17.14
C ALA A 239 11.65 -12.69 16.95
N PHE A 240 12.18 -13.90 16.76
CA PHE A 240 13.59 -14.09 16.44
C PHE A 240 13.97 -13.43 15.10
N GLU A 241 13.17 -13.66 14.05
CA GLU A 241 13.39 -13.05 12.74
C GLU A 241 13.27 -11.52 12.80
N LEU A 242 12.27 -10.99 13.53
CA LEU A 242 12.12 -9.55 13.71
C LEU A 242 13.32 -8.92 14.43
N ARG A 243 13.84 -9.55 15.48
CA ARG A 243 15.08 -9.11 16.16
C ARG A 243 16.27 -9.12 15.22
N ASP A 244 16.40 -10.13 14.37
CA ASP A 244 17.47 -10.21 13.38
C ASP A 244 17.37 -9.09 12.32
N ILE A 245 16.16 -8.75 11.88
CA ILE A 245 15.91 -7.61 11.00
C ILE A 245 16.33 -6.30 11.68
N VAL A 246 15.93 -6.09 12.93
CA VAL A 246 16.36 -4.90 13.70
C VAL A 246 17.88 -4.88 13.88
N ARG A 247 18.52 -6.01 14.12
CA ARG A 247 19.99 -6.08 14.25
C ARG A 247 20.71 -5.70 12.96
N ARG A 248 20.24 -6.20 11.81
CA ARG A 248 20.87 -5.98 10.49
C ARG A 248 20.52 -4.64 9.84
N GLN A 249 19.41 -4.02 10.25
CA GLN A 249 18.90 -2.75 9.68
C GLN A 249 18.76 -2.78 8.14
N PRO A 250 18.12 -3.79 7.53
CA PRO A 250 18.08 -3.89 6.07
C PRO A 250 17.04 -2.95 5.43
N LEU A 251 16.17 -2.31 6.21
CA LEU A 251 15.05 -1.51 5.70
C LEU A 251 15.54 -0.14 5.23
N PRO A 252 15.55 0.14 3.92
CA PRO A 252 16.09 1.40 3.41
C PRO A 252 15.26 2.59 3.85
N GLY A 253 15.92 3.69 4.22
CA GLY A 253 15.24 4.91 4.67
C GLY A 253 14.62 4.83 6.07
N TYR A 254 14.85 3.75 6.82
CA TYR A 254 14.31 3.57 8.16
C TYR A 254 15.35 3.07 9.15
N ARG A 255 15.30 3.58 10.37
CA ARG A 255 16.03 3.02 11.50
C ARG A 255 15.06 2.33 12.42
N LEU A 256 15.34 1.07 12.75
CA LEU A 256 14.53 0.27 13.67
C LEU A 256 15.20 0.17 15.03
N THR A 257 14.42 0.10 16.10
CA THR A 257 14.89 -0.19 17.45
C THR A 257 13.91 -1.11 18.15
N ILE A 258 14.38 -1.79 19.20
CA ILE A 258 13.53 -2.55 20.11
C ILE A 258 13.52 -1.82 21.43
N GLU A 259 12.33 -1.47 21.88
CA GLU A 259 12.08 -0.92 23.20
C GLU A 259 11.43 -1.99 24.09
N TYR A 260 11.71 -1.91 25.39
CA TYR A 260 11.14 -2.81 26.38
C TYR A 260 10.25 -2.01 27.32
N GLU A 261 8.97 -2.34 27.34
CA GLU A 261 8.01 -1.75 28.26
C GLU A 261 7.92 -2.59 29.56
N ALA A 262 7.35 -2.00 30.61
CA ALA A 262 7.08 -2.69 31.88
C ALA A 262 6.41 -4.05 31.63
N GLY A 263 6.93 -5.11 32.26
CA GLY A 263 6.45 -6.48 32.06
C GLY A 263 7.08 -7.25 30.90
N ARG A 264 8.25 -6.81 30.38
CA ARG A 264 9.03 -7.49 29.31
C ARG A 264 8.31 -7.55 27.96
N ARG A 265 7.41 -6.59 27.70
CA ARG A 265 6.77 -6.45 26.39
C ARG A 265 7.77 -5.83 25.41
N GLU A 266 7.92 -6.46 24.24
CA GLU A 266 8.82 -5.98 23.19
C GLU A 266 8.04 -5.13 22.19
N LEU A 267 8.49 -3.89 22.03
CA LEU A 267 7.97 -2.94 21.07
C LEU A 267 9.01 -2.73 19.97
N LEU A 268 8.59 -2.87 18.72
CA LEU A 268 9.34 -2.37 17.58
C LEU A 268 9.08 -0.88 17.46
N ALA A 269 10.12 -0.07 17.58
CA ALA A 269 10.08 1.34 17.26
C ALA A 269 10.81 1.62 15.94
N PHE A 270 10.36 2.62 15.19
CA PHE A 270 11.04 3.04 13.98
C PHE A 270 10.89 4.53 13.70
N VAL A 271 11.91 5.09 13.06
CA VAL A 271 11.96 6.48 12.61
C VAL A 271 12.43 6.53 11.16
N SER A 272 12.01 7.57 10.43
CA SER A 272 12.58 7.84 9.11
C SER A 272 14.06 8.22 9.24
N ALA A 273 14.90 7.53 8.49
CA ALA A 273 16.29 7.91 8.24
C ALA A 273 16.37 8.56 6.84
N ARG A 274 17.43 9.33 6.56
CA ARG A 274 17.63 9.92 5.22
C ARG A 274 17.52 8.80 4.17
N LEU A 275 16.55 8.92 3.26
CA LEU A 275 16.35 7.99 2.14
C LEU A 275 17.63 7.94 1.29
N SER A 276 17.97 6.76 0.78
CA SER A 276 19.16 6.60 -0.08
C SER A 276 18.87 7.07 -1.52
N THR A 277 17.61 7.22 -1.87
CA THR A 277 17.18 7.94 -3.07
C THR A 277 17.19 9.44 -2.79
N GLY A 278 18.06 10.18 -3.48
CA GLY A 278 17.91 11.63 -3.59
C GLY A 278 16.49 12.01 -4.02
N VAL A 279 16.06 13.22 -3.67
CA VAL A 279 14.75 13.77 -3.99
C VAL A 279 14.56 13.77 -5.51
N CYS A 280 14.00 12.68 -6.05
CA CYS A 280 13.62 12.57 -7.44
C CYS A 280 12.14 12.18 -7.47
N GLY A 281 11.37 13.08 -8.05
CA GLY A 281 10.01 13.40 -7.62
C GLY A 281 10.07 14.79 -6.99
N GLN A 282 9.63 15.80 -7.74
CA GLN A 282 9.33 17.10 -7.15
C GLN A 282 8.50 16.83 -5.89
N ALA A 283 8.90 17.42 -4.75
CA ALA A 283 7.91 17.63 -3.71
C ALA A 283 6.79 18.42 -4.39
N VAL A 284 5.61 17.81 -4.55
CA VAL A 284 4.44 18.56 -4.97
C VAL A 284 4.29 19.62 -3.90
N GLY A 285 4.62 20.85 -4.27
CA GLY A 285 4.54 21.97 -3.34
C GLY A 285 3.13 22.00 -2.77
N THR A 286 3.00 22.00 -1.45
CA THR A 286 1.73 22.24 -0.74
C THR A 286 1.26 23.70 -0.85
N LEU A 287 1.70 24.42 -1.88
CA LEU A 287 1.20 25.74 -2.22
C LEU A 287 0.21 25.64 -3.38
N VAL A 288 -1.06 25.67 -3.01
CA VAL A 288 -2.09 26.34 -3.82
C VAL A 288 -1.65 27.81 -3.99
N PRO A 289 -1.74 28.44 -5.17
CA PRO A 289 -1.39 29.83 -5.33
C PRO A 289 -2.36 30.71 -4.53
N SER A 290 -1.98 31.13 -3.33
CA SER A 290 -2.45 32.41 -2.79
C SER A 290 -1.49 33.47 -3.31
N GLY A 291 -2.00 34.34 -4.19
CA GLY A 291 -1.25 35.44 -4.75
C GLY A 291 -0.60 36.28 -3.65
N THR A 292 0.72 36.43 -3.73
CA THR A 292 1.47 37.48 -3.02
C THR A 292 1.40 38.76 -3.86
N GLY A 293 1.43 39.97 -3.30
CA GLY A 293 1.61 40.36 -1.91
C GLY A 293 1.20 41.82 -1.67
N GLU A 294 1.16 42.19 -0.40
CA GLU A 294 1.02 43.58 0.05
C GLU A 294 2.26 44.39 -0.33
N HIS A 295 2.09 45.46 -1.09
CA HIS A 295 2.81 46.73 -0.92
C HIS A 295 1.78 47.86 -1.17
N VAL A 296 1.57 48.69 -0.15
CA VAL A 296 0.72 49.90 -0.14
C VAL A 296 1.68 51.11 -0.17
N PRO A 297 1.48 52.17 -1.00
CA PRO A 297 0.66 53.32 -0.57
C PRO A 297 -0.14 54.08 -1.66
N SER A 298 -1.37 54.43 -1.27
CA SER A 298 -2.17 55.65 -1.50
C SER A 298 -2.03 56.47 -2.80
N GLY A 299 -3.16 56.72 -3.49
CA GLY A 299 -3.29 57.87 -4.41
C GLY A 299 -4.45 57.82 -5.43
N THR A 300 -5.65 58.23 -4.99
CA THR A 300 -6.65 59.04 -5.77
C THR A 300 -7.46 58.44 -6.95
N ALA A 301 -8.79 58.49 -6.74
CA ALA A 301 -9.96 58.70 -7.64
C ALA A 301 -10.33 57.73 -8.78
N GLY A 302 -11.38 56.93 -8.50
CA GLY A 302 -12.66 56.89 -9.24
C GLY A 302 -12.74 56.19 -10.60
N SER A 303 -13.48 55.08 -10.71
CA SER A 303 -14.81 55.07 -11.38
C SER A 303 -15.57 53.74 -11.18
N CYS A 304 -16.88 53.91 -11.10
CA CYS A 304 -18.02 53.00 -11.24
C CYS A 304 -17.82 51.58 -11.82
N HIS A 305 -18.17 50.56 -11.03
CA HIS A 305 -19.51 49.94 -11.10
C HIS A 305 -19.76 49.02 -9.89
N ARG A 306 -20.99 49.10 -9.37
CA ARG A 306 -21.49 48.46 -8.15
C ARG A 306 -22.63 47.51 -8.55
N GLU A 307 -22.59 46.28 -8.04
CA GLU A 307 -23.79 45.45 -7.86
C GLU A 307 -23.77 44.79 -6.46
N PRO A 308 -24.95 44.47 -5.89
CA PRO A 308 -25.30 44.86 -4.53
C PRO A 308 -25.01 43.82 -3.43
N LYS A 309 -24.91 44.35 -2.21
CA LYS A 309 -24.67 43.71 -0.92
C LYS A 309 -25.93 43.09 -0.28
N THR A 310 -25.78 41.84 0.19
CA THR A 310 -26.03 41.29 1.56
C THR A 310 -27.40 41.52 2.26
N PRO A 311 -27.82 40.63 3.20
CA PRO A 311 -27.37 40.79 4.60
C PRO A 311 -27.13 39.48 5.39
N ILE A 312 -26.15 39.58 6.29
CA ILE A 312 -25.77 38.63 7.35
C ILE A 312 -26.73 38.82 8.55
N PRO A 313 -26.83 37.84 9.47
CA PRO A 313 -26.67 38.17 10.88
C PRO A 313 -25.55 37.39 11.57
N ILE A 314 -24.73 38.15 12.29
CA ILE A 314 -23.57 37.76 13.10
C ILE A 314 -24.08 37.20 14.43
N SER A 315 -23.53 36.08 14.91
CA SER A 315 -23.39 35.85 16.35
C SER A 315 -22.30 34.82 16.69
N LYS A 316 -21.26 35.36 17.35
CA LYS A 316 -20.49 34.83 18.49
C LYS A 316 -19.60 33.58 18.32
N THR A 317 -18.30 33.87 18.27
CA THR A 317 -17.20 33.32 19.10
C THR A 317 -17.33 31.90 19.65
N VAL A 318 -16.51 30.96 19.16
CA VAL A 318 -15.72 30.01 19.98
C VAL A 318 -14.48 29.56 19.16
N THR A 319 -13.32 29.61 19.79
CA THR A 319 -12.00 29.08 19.42
C THR A 319 -12.01 27.59 19.04
N TYR A 320 -11.23 27.14 18.04
CA TYR A 320 -10.61 25.81 18.06
C TYR A 320 -9.27 25.74 17.32
N ASP A 321 -8.33 25.11 18.01
CA ASP A 321 -6.97 24.71 17.67
C ASP A 321 -6.88 23.44 16.78
N THR A 322 -5.70 23.27 16.18
CA THR A 322 -4.94 22.02 15.89
C THR A 322 -5.28 21.07 14.73
N PRO A 323 -4.25 20.37 14.17
CA PRO A 323 -4.24 19.75 12.84
C PRO A 323 -4.51 18.24 12.81
N ASN A 324 -4.84 17.75 11.61
CA ASN A 324 -4.88 16.38 11.08
C ASN A 324 -4.43 15.22 12.02
N LEU A 325 -5.23 14.96 13.06
CA LEU A 325 -5.14 13.81 13.97
C LEU A 325 -5.97 12.60 13.48
N ASP A 326 -6.78 12.74 12.43
CA ASP A 326 -7.88 11.82 12.15
C ASP A 326 -7.60 10.67 11.18
N SER A 327 -6.35 10.42 10.79
CA SER A 327 -6.01 9.24 9.97
C SER A 327 -5.47 8.04 10.76
N ASN A 328 -5.43 8.08 12.10
CA ASN A 328 -5.02 6.90 12.87
C ASN A 328 -5.66 6.62 14.26
N PRO A 329 -6.81 7.21 14.67
CA PRO A 329 -7.43 6.84 15.95
C PRO A 329 -8.17 5.49 15.91
N LYS A 330 -8.56 4.97 14.74
CA LYS A 330 -9.30 3.68 14.63
C LYS A 330 -8.42 2.41 14.49
N GLU A 331 -7.11 2.55 14.34
CA GLU A 331 -6.16 1.41 14.43
C GLU A 331 -5.39 1.38 15.77
N SER A 332 -5.70 2.31 16.69
CA SER A 332 -5.05 2.43 18.00
C SER A 332 -5.65 1.48 19.03
N ASN A 333 -4.92 0.45 19.43
CA ASN A 333 -5.14 -0.21 20.70
C ASN A 333 -4.35 0.53 21.79
N LEU A 334 -4.98 1.54 22.40
CA LEU A 334 -4.71 1.87 23.80
C LEU A 334 -5.50 0.86 24.62
N LEU A 335 -4.84 -0.15 25.17
CA LEU A 335 -5.38 -0.80 26.35
C LEU A 335 -5.14 0.16 27.50
N GLU A 336 -6.11 1.04 27.76
CA GLU A 336 -6.13 1.82 28.99
C GLU A 336 -6.18 0.89 30.20
N VAL A 337 -5.33 1.25 31.15
CA VAL A 337 -5.07 0.61 32.42
C VAL A 337 -6.29 0.78 33.33
N GLY A 338 -7.03 -0.31 33.56
CA GLY A 338 -8.00 -0.37 34.65
C GLY A 338 -7.28 -0.46 36.00
N HIS A 339 -7.43 0.57 36.82
CA HIS A 339 -7.06 0.61 38.24
C HIS A 339 -7.51 -0.66 38.98
N ALA A 340 -6.60 -1.27 39.74
CA ALA A 340 -6.94 -2.31 40.70
C ALA A 340 -7.68 -1.68 41.90
N PRO A 341 -8.88 -2.18 42.27
CA PRO A 341 -9.39 -1.94 43.61
C PRO A 341 -8.66 -2.87 44.56
N THR A 342 -8.00 -2.26 45.54
CA THR A 342 -7.38 -2.96 46.66
C THR A 342 -8.46 -3.34 47.68
N LEU A 343 -8.25 -4.50 48.32
CA LEU A 343 -8.76 -4.96 49.64
C LEU A 343 -10.14 -5.59 49.76
N GLY A 344 -10.13 -6.79 50.37
CA GLY A 344 -11.30 -7.43 50.96
C GLY A 344 -11.11 -8.92 51.25
N ILE A 345 -10.06 -9.32 51.99
CA ILE A 345 -9.99 -10.68 52.56
C ILE A 345 -11.05 -10.77 53.66
N THR A 346 -12.11 -11.54 53.43
CA THR A 346 -12.97 -12.06 54.49
C THR A 346 -12.91 -13.59 54.50
N ARG A 347 -12.30 -14.11 55.56
CA ARG A 347 -12.43 -15.49 56.01
C ARG A 347 -13.83 -15.69 56.60
N GLY A 348 -14.50 -16.78 56.22
CA GLY A 348 -15.62 -17.38 56.95
C GLY A 348 -15.82 -18.80 56.41
N ARG A 349 -15.30 -19.85 57.09
CA ARG A 349 -16.01 -20.75 58.02
C ARG A 349 -17.40 -21.18 57.52
N GLY A 350 -17.54 -22.49 57.32
CA GLY A 350 -18.79 -23.20 57.01
C GLY A 350 -19.84 -23.09 58.12
N PRO A 351 -20.96 -23.82 57.99
CA PRO A 351 -21.00 -25.27 57.78
C PRO A 351 -21.34 -25.73 56.36
#